data_AF-A0A954CZP7-F1
#
_entry.id   AF-A0A954CZP7-F1
#
_cell.length_a   1.000
_cell.length_b   1.000
_cell.length_c   1.000
_cell.angle_alpha   90.00
_cell.angle_beta   90.00
_cell.angle_gamma   90.00
#
_symmetry.space_group_name_H-M   'P 1'
#
loop_
_entity.id
_entity.type
_entity.pdbx_description
1 polymer ?
#
loop_
_entity_poly.entity_id
_entity_poly.type
_entity_poly.pdbx_seq_one_letter_code
_entity_poly.pdbx_strand_id
1 'polypeptide(L)'
;MKPLCLSLSLALCAAPTSAQQQPGVRDAWQQFLRDHGPGWAVEWNPATGTPCAVFGTGLDLPAALPTLAEARVASNGVLARHAALLGRGASTFVEQSSARVRHLYYFIYK
;
A
#
# COMPACT_ATOMS: atom_id res chain seq x y z
N MET A 1 58.75 28.94 -10.38
CA MET A 1 57.30 29.19 -10.57
C MET A 1 56.57 27.87 -10.35
N LYS A 2 55.78 27.74 -9.27
CA LYS A 2 55.03 26.51 -8.89
C LYS A 2 53.53 26.79 -9.09
N PRO A 3 52.79 26.01 -9.89
CA PRO A 3 51.34 26.20 -10.00
C PRO A 3 50.63 25.62 -8.78
N LEU A 4 49.82 26.46 -8.12
CA LEU A 4 48.86 26.04 -7.09
C LEU A 4 47.79 25.15 -7.73
N CYS A 5 47.61 23.96 -7.17
CA CYS A 5 46.51 23.07 -7.50
C CYS A 5 45.32 23.43 -6.58
N LEU A 6 44.31 24.08 -7.14
CA LEU A 6 43.04 24.38 -6.44
C LEU A 6 42.16 23.12 -6.48
N SER A 7 42.00 22.45 -5.35
CA SER A 7 41.08 21.31 -5.21
C SER A 7 39.71 21.82 -4.74
N LEU A 8 38.76 21.92 -5.66
CA LEU A 8 37.36 22.27 -5.37
C LEU A 8 36.64 21.01 -4.86
N SER A 9 36.38 20.92 -3.55
CA SER A 9 35.60 19.82 -2.97
C SER A 9 34.11 20.13 -3.12
N LEU A 10 33.41 19.39 -3.99
CA LEU A 10 31.94 19.38 -4.01
C LEU A 10 31.44 18.53 -2.84
N ALA A 11 30.92 19.17 -1.80
CA ALA A 11 30.16 18.50 -0.75
C ALA A 11 28.78 18.14 -1.32
N LEU A 12 28.56 16.84 -1.56
CA LEU A 12 27.28 16.28 -1.98
C LEU A 12 26.35 16.24 -0.75
N CYS A 13 25.54 17.28 -0.54
CA CYS A 13 24.46 17.24 0.43
C CYS A 13 23.39 16.26 -0.05
N ALA A 14 23.41 15.02 0.45
CA ALA A 14 22.29 14.10 0.30
C ALA A 14 21.11 14.64 1.12
N ALA A 15 20.12 15.23 0.45
CA ALA A 15 18.88 15.61 1.12
C ALA A 15 18.18 14.34 1.63
N PRO A 16 17.61 14.35 2.86
CA PRO A 16 16.76 13.25 3.30
C PRO A 16 15.57 13.18 2.35
N THR A 17 15.36 12.02 1.74
CA THR A 17 14.11 11.72 1.03
C THR A 17 13.00 11.70 2.08
N SER A 18 12.39 12.85 2.34
CA SER A 18 11.11 12.92 3.04
C SER A 18 10.17 11.96 2.35
N ALA A 19 9.51 11.07 3.09
CA ALA A 19 8.47 10.20 2.57
C ALA A 19 7.42 11.09 1.91
N GLN A 20 7.51 11.24 0.59
CA GLN A 20 6.68 12.13 -0.17
C GLN A 20 5.27 11.58 -0.06
N GLN A 21 4.36 12.34 0.56
CA GLN A 21 2.93 12.00 0.62
C GLN A 21 2.52 11.50 -0.77
N GLN A 22 2.14 10.23 -0.88
CA GLN A 22 1.89 9.65 -2.18
C GLN A 22 0.72 10.38 -2.83
N PRO A 23 0.95 11.07 -3.96
CA PRO A 23 -0.10 11.82 -4.62
C PRO A 23 -1.25 10.87 -4.99
N GLY A 24 -2.49 11.26 -4.70
CA GLY A 24 -3.69 10.53 -5.11
C GLY A 24 -4.23 9.48 -4.14
N VAL A 25 -3.56 9.18 -3.02
CA VAL A 25 -4.11 8.22 -2.02
C VAL A 25 -5.43 8.71 -1.43
N ARG A 26 -5.52 10.02 -1.13
CA ARG A 26 -6.74 10.64 -0.60
C ARG A 26 -7.87 10.63 -1.61
N ASP A 27 -7.57 10.85 -2.88
CA ASP A 27 -8.55 10.79 -3.96
C ASP A 27 -9.05 9.36 -4.19
N ALA A 28 -8.13 8.38 -4.12
CA ALA A 28 -8.47 6.96 -4.16
C ALA A 28 -9.35 6.55 -2.98
N TRP A 29 -9.16 7.13 -1.80
CA TRP A 29 -10.08 6.93 -0.67
C TRP A 29 -11.46 7.52 -0.92
N GLN A 30 -11.54 8.74 -1.47
CA GLN A 30 -12.84 9.32 -1.83
C GLN A 30 -13.55 8.49 -2.92
N GLN A 31 -12.81 7.96 -3.89
CA GLN A 31 -13.36 7.04 -4.88
C GLN A 31 -13.86 5.76 -4.23
N PHE A 32 -13.08 5.17 -3.32
CA PHE A 32 -13.48 3.98 -2.58
C PHE A 32 -14.79 4.19 -1.80
N LEU A 33 -14.95 5.33 -1.13
CA LEU A 33 -16.21 5.66 -0.44
C LEU A 33 -17.39 5.86 -1.39
N ARG A 34 -17.16 6.37 -2.61
CA ARG A 34 -18.21 6.44 -3.63
C ARG A 34 -18.65 5.06 -4.09
N ASP A 35 -17.70 4.14 -4.26
CA ASP A 35 -17.96 2.80 -4.78
C ASP A 35 -18.58 1.86 -3.73
N HIS A 36 -18.23 2.05 -2.45
CA HIS A 36 -18.61 1.14 -1.36
C HIS A 36 -19.47 1.77 -0.25
N GLY A 37 -19.76 3.07 -0.36
CA GLY A 37 -20.59 3.82 0.58
C GLY A 37 -19.84 4.38 1.80
N PRO A 38 -20.51 5.18 2.64
CA PRO A 38 -19.89 5.93 3.74
C PRO A 38 -19.57 5.11 5.00
N GLY A 39 -19.89 3.81 5.03
CA GLY A 39 -19.72 2.93 6.20
C GLY A 39 -18.28 2.48 6.48
N TRP A 40 -17.30 3.08 5.80
CA TRP A 40 -15.90 2.73 5.89
C TRP A 40 -15.08 3.82 6.61
N ALA A 41 -14.10 3.38 7.38
CA ALA A 41 -13.17 4.24 8.09
C ALA A 41 -11.72 3.86 7.76
N VAL A 42 -10.82 4.80 7.97
CA VAL A 42 -9.40 4.62 7.68
C VAL A 42 -8.57 5.28 8.76
N GLU A 43 -7.61 4.52 9.28
CA GLU A 43 -6.55 5.05 10.13
C GLU A 43 -5.37 5.44 9.24
N TRP A 44 -4.98 6.71 9.33
CA TRP A 44 -3.92 7.27 8.48
C TRP A 44 -2.58 7.29 9.21
N ASN A 45 -1.52 6.93 8.51
CA ASN A 45 -0.18 7.22 8.94
C ASN A 45 0.12 8.73 8.71
N PRO A 46 0.37 9.53 9.76
CA PRO A 46 0.63 10.96 9.59
C PRO A 46 1.95 11.25 8.87
N ALA A 47 2.93 10.34 8.94
CA ALA A 47 4.25 10.53 8.33
C ALA A 47 4.25 10.28 6.83
N THR A 48 3.46 9.31 6.34
CA THR A 48 3.45 8.91 4.91
C THR A 48 2.19 9.35 4.18
N GLY A 49 1.12 9.70 4.90
CA GLY A 49 -0.19 9.98 4.31
C GLY A 49 -0.90 8.76 3.73
N THR A 50 -0.41 7.54 3.99
CA THR A 50 -0.99 6.27 3.54
C THR A 50 -1.83 5.62 4.65
N PRO A 51 -2.77 4.71 4.33
CA PRO A 51 -3.51 3.97 5.35
C PRO A 51 -2.59 3.05 6.20
N CYS A 52 -2.75 3.08 7.52
CA CYS A 52 -2.30 2.02 8.42
C CYS A 52 -3.30 0.87 8.45
N ALA A 53 -4.59 1.22 8.47
CA ALA A 53 -5.70 0.26 8.51
C ALA A 53 -6.95 0.86 7.85
N VAL A 54 -7.76 -0.01 7.24
CA VAL A 54 -9.06 0.32 6.67
C VAL A 54 -10.09 -0.61 7.28
N PHE A 55 -11.19 -0.05 7.80
CA PHE A 55 -12.24 -0.76 8.52
C PHE A 55 -13.59 -0.55 7.82
N GLY A 56 -14.42 -1.58 7.81
CA GLY A 56 -15.77 -1.49 7.26
C GLY A 56 -16.49 -2.82 7.30
N THR A 57 -17.59 -2.89 6.54
CA THR A 57 -18.50 -4.06 6.52
C THR A 57 -17.95 -5.27 5.78
N GLY A 58 -16.80 -5.13 5.12
CA GLY A 58 -16.24 -6.15 4.23
C GLY A 58 -16.57 -5.87 2.76
N LEU A 59 -15.72 -6.38 1.86
CA LEU A 59 -15.94 -6.31 0.42
C LEU A 59 -16.59 -7.61 -0.06
N ASP A 60 -17.64 -7.49 -0.86
CA ASP A 60 -18.27 -8.64 -1.49
C ASP A 60 -17.33 -9.25 -2.53
N LEU A 61 -17.13 -10.57 -2.41
CA LEU A 61 -16.40 -11.34 -3.40
C LEU A 61 -17.40 -12.12 -4.27
N PRO A 62 -17.16 -12.21 -5.60
CA PRO A 62 -18.16 -12.70 -6.55
C PRO A 62 -18.52 -14.18 -6.44
N ALA A 63 -17.82 -14.98 -5.62
CA ALA A 63 -18.14 -16.38 -5.40
C ALA A 63 -17.62 -16.88 -4.05
N ALA A 64 -18.18 -18.00 -3.57
CA ALA A 64 -17.58 -18.78 -2.50
C ALA A 64 -16.23 -19.32 -2.97
N LEU A 65 -15.23 -19.29 -2.10
CA LEU A 65 -13.84 -19.67 -2.40
C LEU A 65 -13.54 -20.97 -1.64
N PRO A 66 -13.85 -22.15 -2.21
CA PRO A 66 -13.74 -23.41 -1.49
C PRO A 66 -12.30 -23.80 -1.17
N THR A 67 -11.32 -23.26 -1.90
CA THR A 67 -9.90 -23.57 -1.73
C THR A 67 -9.05 -22.35 -1.33
N LEU A 68 -7.91 -22.62 -0.69
CA LEU A 68 -6.91 -21.59 -0.36
C LEU A 68 -6.35 -20.92 -1.63
N ALA A 69 -6.20 -21.68 -2.72
CA ALA A 69 -5.66 -21.16 -3.98
C ALA A 69 -6.59 -20.12 -4.62
N GLU A 70 -7.89 -20.39 -4.67
CA GLU A 70 -8.89 -19.44 -5.15
C GLU A 70 -8.99 -18.23 -4.23
N ALA A 71 -8.95 -18.45 -2.90
CA ALA A 71 -8.92 -17.37 -1.92
C ALA A 71 -7.72 -16.43 -2.11
N ARG A 72 -6.54 -16.98 -2.44
CA ARG A 72 -5.33 -16.22 -2.75
C ARG A 72 -5.52 -15.37 -4.02
N VAL A 73 -6.04 -15.96 -5.09
CA VAL A 73 -6.30 -15.22 -6.34
C VAL A 73 -7.26 -14.05 -6.09
N ALA A 74 -8.35 -14.29 -5.35
CA ALA A 74 -9.30 -13.25 -5.00
C ALA A 74 -8.67 -12.15 -4.14
N SER A 75 -7.93 -12.52 -3.08
CA SER A 75 -7.24 -11.58 -2.19
C SER A 75 -6.24 -10.69 -2.95
N ASN A 76 -5.40 -11.30 -3.79
CA ASN A 76 -4.46 -10.57 -4.64
C ASN A 76 -5.17 -9.65 -5.63
N GLY A 77 -6.31 -10.08 -6.18
CA GLY A 77 -7.14 -9.25 -7.05
C GLY A 77 -7.70 -8.01 -6.34
N VAL A 78 -8.12 -8.14 -5.09
CA VAL A 78 -8.57 -7.00 -4.25
C VAL A 78 -7.40 -6.04 -3.99
N LEU A 79 -6.24 -6.55 -3.57
CA LEU A 79 -5.05 -5.72 -3.33
C LEU A 79 -4.60 -4.96 -4.59
N ALA A 80 -4.64 -5.61 -5.75
CA ALA A 80 -4.30 -4.99 -7.03
C ALA A 80 -5.28 -3.87 -7.40
N ARG A 81 -6.59 -4.12 -7.26
CA ARG A 81 -7.65 -3.14 -7.57
C ARG A 81 -7.55 -1.88 -6.71
N HIS A 82 -7.16 -2.02 -5.45
CA HIS A 82 -7.03 -0.92 -4.50
C HIS A 82 -5.58 -0.48 -4.25
N ALA A 83 -4.65 -0.83 -5.13
CA ALA A 83 -3.23 -0.52 -4.97
C ALA A 83 -2.94 0.98 -4.75
N ALA A 84 -3.71 1.87 -5.41
CA ALA A 84 -3.58 3.31 -5.24
C ALA A 84 -4.02 3.77 -3.85
N LEU A 85 -5.14 3.24 -3.33
CA LEU A 85 -5.61 3.50 -1.97
C LEU A 85 -4.59 3.02 -0.93
N LEU A 86 -3.99 1.86 -1.16
CA LEU A 86 -3.03 1.26 -0.24
C LEU A 86 -1.64 1.92 -0.30
N GLY A 87 -1.43 2.93 -1.13
CA GLY A 87 -0.12 3.59 -1.27
C GLY A 87 0.96 2.64 -1.76
N ARG A 88 0.62 1.62 -2.57
CA ARG A 88 1.61 0.61 -3.01
C ARG A 88 2.71 1.23 -3.89
N GLY A 89 2.37 2.24 -4.69
CA GLY A 89 3.31 2.83 -5.65
C GLY A 89 3.89 1.77 -6.60
N ALA A 90 5.21 1.76 -6.74
CA ALA A 90 5.93 0.77 -7.55
C ALA A 90 6.21 -0.56 -6.83
N SER A 91 5.94 -0.65 -5.53
CA SER A 91 6.18 -1.87 -4.74
C SER A 91 5.20 -2.97 -5.11
N THR A 92 5.45 -4.21 -4.68
CA THR A 92 4.51 -5.33 -4.82
C THR A 92 4.24 -5.94 -3.46
N PHE A 93 3.01 -6.41 -3.23
CA PHE A 93 2.72 -7.20 -2.05
C PHE A 93 3.29 -8.60 -2.24
N VAL A 94 4.05 -9.07 -1.25
CA VAL A 94 4.60 -10.43 -1.23
C VAL A 94 3.95 -11.18 -0.07
N GLU A 95 3.23 -12.26 -0.37
CA GLU A 95 2.64 -13.12 0.65
C GLU A 95 3.75 -13.70 1.55
N GLN A 96 3.66 -13.43 2.85
CA GLN A 96 4.53 -14.01 3.87
C GLN A 96 3.95 -15.31 4.40
N SER A 97 2.64 -15.34 4.64
CA SER A 97 1.96 -16.52 5.16
C SER A 97 0.48 -16.50 4.81
N SER A 98 -0.11 -17.70 4.78
CA SER A 98 -1.54 -17.87 4.66
C SER A 98 -2.02 -19.05 5.48
N ALA A 99 -3.26 -18.97 5.95
CA ALA A 99 -3.88 -20.00 6.77
C ALA A 99 -5.38 -20.09 6.50
N ARG A 100 -5.94 -21.28 6.66
CA ARG A 100 -7.39 -21.51 6.72
C ARG A 100 -7.80 -21.75 8.17
N VAL A 101 -8.73 -20.95 8.68
CA VAL A 101 -9.32 -21.12 10.01
C VAL A 101 -10.83 -21.23 9.84
N ARG A 102 -11.37 -22.43 10.03
CA ARG A 102 -12.78 -22.75 9.77
C ARG A 102 -13.19 -22.37 8.33
N HIS A 103 -14.02 -21.34 8.19
CA HIS A 103 -14.55 -20.81 6.93
C HIS A 103 -13.87 -19.51 6.49
N LEU A 104 -12.74 -19.14 7.13
CA LEU A 104 -11.97 -17.93 6.82
C LEU A 104 -10.58 -18.30 6.29
N TYR A 105 -10.09 -17.47 5.38
CA TYR A 105 -8.72 -17.50 4.91
C TYR A 105 -8.02 -16.20 5.35
N TYR A 106 -6.86 -16.35 5.98
CA TYR A 106 -6.00 -15.25 6.38
C TYR A 106 -4.78 -15.22 5.47
N PHE A 107 -4.39 -14.02 5.06
CA PHE A 107 -3.19 -13.75 4.26
C PHE A 107 -2.44 -12.60 4.90
N ILE A 108 -1.13 -12.77 5.08
CA ILE A 108 -0.22 -11.74 5.58
C ILE A 108 0.74 -11.40 4.46
N TYR A 109 0.88 -10.10 4.18
CA TYR A 109 1.74 -9.58 3.12
C TYR A 109 2.80 -8.65 3.71
N LYS A 110 3.94 -8.54 3.00
CA LYS A 110 4.94 -7.49 3.19
C LYS A 110 5.12 -6.67 1.92
#